data_AF-A0A3A8PSQ1-F1
#
_entry.id   AF-A0A3A8PSQ1-F1
#
_cell.length_a   1.000
_cell.length_b   1.000
_cell.length_c   1.000
_cell.angle_alpha   90.00
_cell.angle_beta   90.00
_cell.angle_gamma   90.00
#
_symmetry.space_group_name_H-M   'P 1'
#
loop_
_entity.id
_entity.type
_entity.pdbx_description
1 polymer ?
#
loop_
_entity_poly.entity_id
_entity_poly.type
_entity_poly.pdbx_seq_one_letter_code
_entity_poly.pdbx_strand_id
1 'polypeptide(L)' 'MEGRLNARSTTGDLPHPPGFYFAVISHGFGVMPAYGPQLTPHERWAVVAYLRALGRSQRAPLTVAPPDVQARLRQEVRAP' A
#
# COMPACT_ATOMS: atom_id res chain seq x y z
N MET A 1 9.80 -17.76 14.11
CA MET A 1 8.75 -17.96 13.07
C MET A 1 8.87 -16.84 12.04
N GLU A 2 10.03 -16.75 11.39
CA GLU A 2 10.36 -15.71 10.40
C GLU A 2 10.55 -16.43 9.08
N GLY A 3 9.62 -16.29 8.14
CA GLY A 3 9.74 -17.03 6.88
C GLY A 3 8.66 -16.81 5.83
N ARG A 4 7.78 -15.81 5.97
CA ARG A 4 6.70 -15.58 4.99
C ARG A 4 6.63 -14.17 4.40
N LEU A 5 7.55 -13.28 4.74
CA LEU A 5 7.54 -11.89 4.22
C LEU A 5 8.12 -11.77 2.80
N ASN A 6 8.63 -12.88 2.22
CA ASN A 6 9.43 -12.85 0.99
C ASN A 6 8.68 -13.39 -0.24
N ALA A 7 7.42 -13.79 -0.07
CA ALA A 7 6.61 -14.23 -1.19
C ALA A 7 6.27 -13.01 -2.05
N ARG A 8 7.05 -12.79 -3.12
CA ARG A 8 6.76 -11.77 -4.13
C ARG A 8 5.33 -12.01 -4.62
N SER A 9 4.38 -11.20 -4.17
CA SER A 9 3.01 -11.23 -4.67
C SER A 9 3.10 -10.91 -6.15
N THR A 10 2.91 -11.90 -7.02
CA THR A 10 3.03 -11.79 -8.48
C THR A 10 1.90 -10.97 -9.09
N THR A 11 0.84 -10.72 -8.32
CA THR A 11 -0.22 -9.75 -8.61
C THR A 11 0.06 -8.51 -7.77
N GLY A 12 -0.26 -7.30 -8.27
CA GLY A 12 -0.03 -6.00 -7.60
C GLY A 12 -0.73 -5.78 -6.25
N ASP A 13 -1.07 -6.85 -5.54
CA ASP A 13 -1.65 -6.86 -4.21
C ASP A 13 -0.57 -6.91 -3.13
N LEU A 14 -0.99 -6.51 -1.93
CA LEU A 14 -0.21 -6.59 -0.71
C LEU A 14 -0.02 -8.07 -0.29
N PRO A 15 1.07 -8.41 0.43
CA PRO A 15 1.42 -9.80 0.76
C PRO A 15 0.46 -10.51 1.72
N HIS A 16 -0.43 -9.78 2.39
CA HIS A 16 -1.41 -10.34 3.31
C HIS A 16 -2.86 -9.92 2.94
N PRO A 17 -3.89 -10.64 3.43
CA PRO A 17 -5.28 -10.24 3.23
C PRO A 17 -5.60 -8.88 3.88
N PRO A 18 -6.64 -8.14 3.42
CA PRO A 18 -7.02 -6.84 3.98
C PRO A 18 -7.27 -6.86 5.50
N GLY A 19 -7.85 -7.95 6.02
CA GLY A 19 -8.10 -8.13 7.45
C GLY A 19 -6.84 -8.17 8.31
N PHE A 20 -5.71 -8.63 7.76
CA PHE A 20 -4.42 -8.59 8.46
C PHE A 20 -4.02 -7.13 8.72
N TYR A 21 -4.04 -6.27 7.70
CA TYR A 21 -3.70 -4.86 7.84
C TYR A 21 -4.66 -4.13 8.77
N PHE A 22 -5.97 -4.42 8.68
CA PHE A 22 -6.94 -3.87 9.63
C PHE A 22 -6.61 -4.22 11.09
N ALA A 23 -6.25 -5.49 11.35
CA ALA A 23 -5.86 -5.94 12.69
C ALA A 23 -4.56 -5.28 13.17
N VAL A 24 -3.55 -5.19 12.29
CA VAL A 24 -2.28 -4.50 12.58
C VAL A 24 -2.50 -3.03 12.92
N ILE A 25 -3.35 -2.31 12.17
CA ILE A 25 -3.69 -0.91 12.48
C ILE A 25 -4.46 -0.82 13.81
N SER A 26 -5.38 -1.77 14.07
CA SER A 26 -6.23 -1.75 15.26
C SER A 26 -5.48 -2.08 16.55
N HIS A 27 -4.52 -3.00 16.50
CA HIS A 27 -3.92 -3.63 17.68
C HIS A 27 -2.40 -3.49 17.76
N GLY A 28 -1.75 -2.97 16.71
CA GLY A 28 -0.30 -2.96 16.60
C GLY A 28 0.25 -4.30 16.09
N PHE A 29 1.55 -4.34 15.79
CA PHE A 29 2.25 -5.56 15.39
C PHE A 29 3.76 -5.40 15.59
N GLY A 30 4.36 -6.27 16.39
CA GLY A 30 5.78 -6.18 16.75
C GLY A 30 6.09 -4.84 17.43
N VAL A 31 7.00 -4.07 16.84
CA VAL A 31 7.36 -2.72 17.32
C VAL A 31 6.41 -1.62 16.85
N MET A 32 5.47 -1.94 15.94
CA MET A 32 4.49 -0.97 15.44
C MET A 32 3.39 -0.75 16.49
N PRO A 33 3.18 0.48 16.99
CA PRO A 33 2.12 0.77 17.95
C PRO A 33 0.73 0.61 17.34
N ALA A 34 -0.28 0.43 18.20
CA ALA A 34 -1.68 0.39 17.78
C ALA A 34 -2.18 1.80 17.45
N TYR A 35 -2.96 1.91 16.37
CA TYR A 35 -3.65 3.14 15.94
C TYR A 35 -5.18 3.07 16.12
N GLY A 36 -5.68 1.97 16.68
CA GLY A 36 -7.10 1.73 16.95
C GLY A 36 -7.79 2.84 17.77
N PRO A 37 -7.16 3.41 18.81
CA PRO A 37 -7.75 4.51 19.59
C PRO A 37 -7.91 5.83 18.82
N GLN A 38 -7.08 6.08 17.78
CA GLN A 38 -7.07 7.34 17.03
C GLN A 38 -7.93 7.29 15.77
N LEU A 39 -8.21 6.09 15.24
CA LEU A 39 -8.93 5.90 13.98
C LEU A 39 -10.23 5.15 14.22
N THR A 40 -11.33 5.64 13.67
CA THR A 40 -12.59 4.90 13.60
C THR A 40 -12.44 3.62 12.76
N PRO A 41 -13.32 2.61 12.91
CA PRO A 41 -13.30 1.42 12.05
C PRO A 41 -13.35 1.75 10.55
N HIS A 42 -14.10 2.78 10.16
CA HIS A 42 -14.17 3.24 8.78
C HIS A 42 -12.83 3.80 8.27
N GLU A 43 -12.19 4.67 9.05
CA GLU A 43 -10.88 5.24 8.70
C GLU A 43 -9.80 4.17 8.60
N ARG A 44 -9.84 3.14 9.46
CA ARG A 44 -8.91 2.00 9.35
C ARG A 44 -9.10 1.25 8.03
N TRP A 45 -10.34 1.05 7.58
CA TRP A 45 -10.59 0.49 6.25
C TRP A 45 -10.15 1.41 5.11
N ALA A 46 -10.30 2.73 5.25
CA ALA A 46 -9.80 3.69 4.28
C ALA A 46 -8.27 3.60 4.12
N VAL A 47 -7.53 3.46 5.22
CA VAL A 47 -6.07 3.24 5.19
C VAL A 47 -5.74 1.93 4.47
N VAL A 48 -6.45 0.84 4.78
CA VAL A 48 -6.24 -0.45 4.09
C VAL A 48 -6.50 -0.35 2.58
N ALA A 49 -7.56 0.36 2.17
CA ALA A 49 -7.86 0.60 0.76
C ALA A 49 -6.74 1.41 0.08
N TYR A 50 -6.24 2.46 0.74
CA TYR A 50 -5.14 3.26 0.24
C TYR A 50 -3.85 2.44 0.06
N LEU A 51 -3.48 1.61 1.04
CA LEU A 51 -2.30 0.73 0.93
C LEU A 51 -2.40 -0.21 -0.28
N ARG A 52 -3.60 -0.73 -0.56
CA ARG A 52 -3.81 -1.60 -1.74
C ARG A 52 -3.72 -0.82 -3.05
N ALA A 53 -4.29 0.38 -3.11
CA ALA A 53 -4.18 1.25 -4.28
C ALA A 53 -2.71 1.63 -4.55
N LEU A 54 -1.98 1.98 -3.50
CA LEU A 54 -0.55 2.30 -3.58
C LEU A 54 0.27 1.10 -4.06
N GLY A 55 0.05 -0.09 -3.48
CA GLY A 55 0.74 -1.32 -3.90
C GLY A 55 0.54 -1.64 -5.39
N ARG A 56 -0.67 -1.40 -5.91
CA ARG A 56 -0.95 -1.52 -7.35
C ARG A 56 -0.23 -0.46 -8.17
N SER A 57 -0.28 0.80 -7.73
CA SER A 57 0.36 1.92 -8.42
C SER A 57 1.87 1.72 -8.60
N GLN A 58 2.57 1.14 -7.62
CA GLN A 58 4.02 0.91 -7.69
C GLN A 58 4.43 -0.13 -8.74
N ARG A 59 3.49 -0.93 -9.24
CA ARG A 59 3.72 -1.97 -10.25
C ARG A 59 2.96 -1.73 -11.54
N ALA A 60 2.27 -0.59 -11.64
CA ALA A 60 1.50 -0.24 -12.80
C ALA A 60 2.43 0.35 -13.88
N PRO A 61 2.27 -0.05 -15.16
CA PRO A 61 3.05 0.56 -16.23
C PRO A 61 2.63 2.03 -16.41
N LEU A 62 3.56 2.89 -16.81
CA LEU A 62 3.28 4.33 -16.98
C LEU A 62 2.08 4.60 -17.91
N THR A 63 1.83 3.69 -18.86
CA THR A 63 0.73 3.80 -19.83
C THR A 63 -0.67 3.81 -19.21
N VAL A 64 -0.86 3.35 -17.97
CA VAL A 64 -2.17 3.40 -17.31
C VAL A 64 -2.48 4.77 -16.69
N ALA A 65 -1.49 5.65 -16.56
CA ALA A 65 -1.70 7.00 -16.05
C ALA A 65 -2.27 7.90 -17.16
N PRO A 66 -3.04 8.95 -16.83
CA PRO A 66 -3.48 9.96 -17.79
C PRO A 66 -2.30 10.62 -18.56
N PRO A 67 -2.47 11.02 -19.84
CA PRO A 67 -1.36 11.51 -20.67
C PRO A 67 -0.58 12.69 -20.08
N ASP A 68 -1.26 13.61 -19.40
CA ASP A 68 -0.66 14.75 -18.69
C ASP A 68 0.22 14.30 -17.51
N VAL A 69 -0.26 13.32 -16.73
CA VAL A 69 0.50 12.70 -15.64
C VAL A 69 1.71 11.95 -16.19
N GLN A 70 1.56 11.23 -17.31
CA GLN A 70 2.70 10.55 -17.95
C GLN A 70 3.78 11.54 -18.40
N ALA A 71 3.40 12.66 -19.00
CA ALA A 71 4.34 13.68 -19.46
C ALA A 71 5.13 14.26 -18.27
N ARG A 72 4.44 14.59 -17.18
CA ARG A 72 5.05 15.08 -15.94
C ARG A 72 6.03 14.06 -15.34
N LEU A 73 5.62 12.80 -15.17
CA LEU A 73 6.46 11.76 -14.58
C LEU A 73 7.73 11.49 -15.41
N ARG A 74 7.66 11.59 -16.74
CA ARG A 74 8.85 11.49 -17.62
C ARG A 74 9.82 12.67 -17.43
N GLN A 75 9.31 13.87 -17.12
CA GLN A 75 10.15 15.03 -16.83
C GLN A 75 10.84 14.90 -15.48
N GLU A 76 10.14 14.41 -14.46
CA GLU A 76 10.69 14.18 -13.11
C GLU A 76 11.82 13.14 -13.13
N VAL A 77 11.70 12.05 -13.89
CA VAL A 77 12.78 11.05 -14.05
C VAL A 77 13.99 11.60 -14.81
N ARG A 78 13.81 12.63 -15.65
CA ARG A 78 14.87 13.23 -16.46
C ARG A 78 15.63 14.33 -15.71
N ALA A 79 15.10 14.85 -14.61
CA ALA A 79 15.77 15.86 -13.80
C ALA A 79 16.90 15.20 -12.96
N PRO A 80 18.14 15.71 -13.02
CA PRO A 80 19.27 15.19 -12.25
C PRO A 80 19.18 15.51 -10.76
#